data_AF-A0A961DY93-F1
#
_entry.id   AF-A0A961DY93-F1
#
_cell.length_a   1.000
_cell.length_b   1.000
_cell.length_c   1.000
_cell.angle_alpha   90.00
_cell.angle_beta   90.00
_cell.angle_gamma   90.00
#
_symmetry.space_group_name_H-M   'P 1'
#
loop_
_entity.id
_entity.type
_entity.pdbx_description
1 polymer ?
#
loop_
_entity_poly.entity_id
_entity_poly.type
_entity_poly.pdbx_seq_one_letter_code
_entity_poly.pdbx_strand_id
1 'polypeptide(L)' 'SADAESVARVSGEIQDEVRRRKGPVHSPKQVIVVDAVPVTALGKPDKKAVRARFWHSKGRAVG' A
#
# COMPACT_ATOMS: atom_id res chain seq x y z
N SER A 1 -7.20 18.11 -9.37
CA SER A 1 -6.79 17.59 -10.69
C SER A 1 -7.60 16.32 -10.95
N ALA A 2 -7.97 16.05 -12.20
CA ALA A 2 -8.65 14.82 -12.62
C ALA A 2 -7.89 13.54 -12.18
N ASP A 3 -6.57 13.62 -12.07
CA ASP A 3 -5.73 12.50 -11.61
C ASP A 3 -6.00 12.14 -10.14
N ALA A 4 -6.17 13.15 -9.28
CA ALA A 4 -6.40 12.93 -7.85
C ALA A 4 -7.75 12.24 -7.60
N GLU A 5 -8.78 12.64 -8.34
CA GLU A 5 -10.09 11.98 -8.28
C GLU A 5 -10.03 10.55 -8.79
N SER A 6 -9.25 10.30 -9.85
CA SER A 6 -9.06 8.96 -10.39
C SER A 6 -8.32 8.05 -9.43
N VAL A 7 -7.28 8.56 -8.76
CA VAL A 7 -6.57 7.83 -7.70
C VAL A 7 -7.49 7.52 -6.52
N ALA A 8 -8.35 8.46 -6.11
CA ALA A 8 -9.29 8.24 -5.02
C ALA A 8 -10.31 7.14 -5.35
N ARG A 9 -10.84 7.15 -6.58
CA ARG A 9 -11.77 6.12 -7.07
C ARG A 9 -11.14 4.73 -7.03
N VAL A 10 -9.98 4.56 -7.68
CA VAL A 10 -9.27 3.27 -7.75
C VAL A 10 -8.86 2.79 -6.36
N SER A 11 -8.46 3.69 -5.46
CA SER A 11 -8.13 3.35 -4.08
C SER A 11 -9.33 2.78 -3.32
N GLY A 12 -10.52 3.37 -3.50
CA GLY A 12 -11.77 2.87 -2.92
C GLY A 12 -12.14 1.48 -3.47
N GLU A 13 -12.06 1.28 -4.79
CA GLU A 13 -12.32 -0.01 -5.43
C GLU A 13 -11.40 -1.12 -4.90
N ILE A 14 -10.11 -0.82 -4.71
CA ILE A 14 -9.15 -1.76 -4.09
C ILE A 14 -9.57 -2.10 -2.67
N GLN A 15 -9.94 -1.11 -1.86
CA GLN A 15 -10.36 -1.32 -0.47
C GLN A 15 -11.62 -2.18 -0.37
N ASP A 16 -12.61 -1.89 -1.21
CA ASP A 16 -13.88 -2.60 -1.28
C ASP A 16 -13.68 -4.03 -1.75
N GLU A 17 -12.84 -4.25 -2.77
CA GLU A 17 -12.61 -5.59 -3.29
C GLU A 17 -11.82 -6.47 -2.30
N VAL A 18 -10.83 -5.90 -1.60
CA VAL A 18 -10.13 -6.61 -0.52
C VAL A 18 -11.09 -6.91 0.63
N ARG A 19 -11.95 -5.95 1.01
CA ARG A 19 -12.97 -6.17 2.04
C ARG A 19 -13.95 -7.28 1.63
N ARG A 20 -14.41 -7.28 0.38
CA ARG A 20 -15.35 -8.27 -0.15
C ARG A 20 -14.76 -9.67 -0.20
N ARG A 21 -13.50 -9.82 -0.66
CA ARG A 21 -12.86 -11.14 -0.82
C ARG A 21 -12.21 -11.68 0.44
N LYS A 22 -11.65 -10.81 1.28
CA LYS A 22 -10.82 -11.21 2.44
C LYS A 22 -11.41 -10.78 3.78
N GLY A 23 -12.50 -10.02 3.78
CA GLY A 23 -13.11 -9.50 4.99
C GLY A 23 -12.50 -8.17 5.45
N PRO A 24 -13.19 -7.46 6.37
CA PRO A 24 -12.83 -6.10 6.78
C PRO A 24 -11.47 -5.99 7.48
N VAL A 25 -11.02 -7.05 8.17
CA VAL A 25 -9.71 -7.08 8.86
C VAL A 25 -8.55 -6.93 7.87
N HIS A 26 -8.72 -7.43 6.65
CA HIS A 26 -7.67 -7.42 5.63
C HIS A 26 -7.73 -6.20 4.71
N SER A 27 -8.80 -5.39 4.76
CA SER A 27 -8.90 -4.19 3.92
C SER A 27 -7.83 -3.16 4.33
N PRO A 28 -7.04 -2.63 3.38
CA PRO A 28 -5.97 -1.72 3.70
C PRO A 28 -6.52 -0.36 4.14
N LYS A 29 -5.95 0.18 5.23
CA LYS A 29 -6.33 1.51 5.73
C LYS A 29 -5.90 2.66 4.81
N GLN A 30 -4.87 2.43 4.00
CA GLN A 30 -4.32 3.40 3.06
C GLN A 30 -3.84 2.65 1.80
N VAL A 31 -4.05 3.26 0.64
CA VAL A 31 -3.46 2.87 -0.64
C VAL A 31 -2.54 4.01 -1.05
N ILE A 32 -1.27 3.72 -1.28
CA ILE A 32 -0.25 4.72 -1.61
C ILE A 32 0.24 4.43 -3.02
N VAL A 33 0.02 5.38 -3.93
CA VAL A 33 0.53 5.29 -5.31
C VAL A 33 1.96 5.81 -5.34
N VAL A 34 2.84 5.07 -6.00
CA VAL A 34 4.26 5.37 -6.15
C VAL A 34 4.68 5.03 -7.58
N ASP A 35 5.69 5.72 -8.10
CA ASP A 35 6.20 5.44 -9.46
C ASP A 35 6.79 4.04 -9.58
N ALA A 36 7.45 3.56 -8.51
CA ALA A 36 8.02 2.22 -8.45
C ALA A 36 8.06 1.67 -7.01
N VAL A 37 7.82 0.37 -6.88
CA VAL A 37 8.04 -0.35 -5.63
C VAL A 37 9.55 -0.55 -5.43
N PRO A 38 10.11 -0.23 -4.25
CA PRO A 38 11.50 -0.55 -3.94
C PRO A 38 11.79 -2.04 -4.12
N VAL A 39 12.87 -2.35 -4.83
CA VAL A 39 13.34 -3.72 -5.07
C VAL A 39 14.79 -3.87 -4.63
N THR A 40 15.17 -5.09 -4.28
CA THR A 40 16.55 -5.47 -3.99
C THR A 40 17.38 -5.52 -5.27
N ALA A 41 18.72 -5.67 -5.16
CA ALA A 41 19.60 -5.85 -6.32
C ALA A 41 19.23 -7.04 -7.24
N LEU A 42 18.46 -8.00 -6.73
CA LEU A 42 17.93 -9.15 -7.49
C LEU A 42 16.51 -8.92 -8.03
N GLY A 43 15.97 -7.70 -7.95
CA GLY A 43 14.65 -7.32 -8.47
C GLY A 43 13.45 -7.77 -7.62
N LYS A 44 13.66 -8.44 -6.49
CA LYS A 44 12.58 -8.82 -5.57
C LYS A 44 12.12 -7.62 -4.72
N PRO A 45 10.82 -7.49 -4.37
CA PRO A 45 10.34 -6.41 -3.50
C PRO A 45 11.16 -6.31 -2.20
N ASP A 46 11.71 -5.14 -1.94
CA ASP A 46 12.47 -4.87 -0.72
C ASP A 46 11.51 -4.42 0.39
N LYS A 47 11.04 -5.41 1.16
CA LYS A 47 10.14 -5.18 2.30
C LYS A 47 10.75 -4.25 3.33
N LYS A 48 12.07 -4.26 3.54
CA LYS A 48 12.76 -3.41 4.52
C LYS A 48 12.74 -1.96 4.06
N ALA A 49 13.09 -1.70 2.80
CA ALA A 49 13.04 -0.36 2.22
C ALA A 49 11.62 0.21 2.19
N VAL A 50 10.62 -0.61 1.84
CA VAL A 50 9.19 -0.23 1.91
C VAL A 50 8.80 0.13 3.35
N ARG A 51 9.15 -0.72 4.33
CA ARG A 51 8.84 -0.47 5.75
C ARG A 51 9.52 0.79 6.28
N ALA A 52 10.77 1.04 5.92
CA ALA A 52 11.40 2.30 6.24
C ALA A 52 10.54 3.42 5.65
N ARG A 53 10.44 3.54 4.33
CA ARG A 53 9.77 4.67 3.67
C ARG A 53 8.35 4.97 4.19
N PHE A 54 7.52 3.96 4.44
CA PHE A 54 6.09 4.15 4.71
C PHE A 54 5.63 3.77 6.13
N TRP A 55 6.51 3.26 7.01
CA TRP A 55 6.14 2.77 8.34
C TRP A 55 6.88 3.46 9.50
N HIS A 56 7.71 4.48 9.23
CA HIS A 56 8.55 5.18 10.23
C HIS A 56 7.78 5.66 11.48
N SER A 57 6.50 6.02 11.38
CA SER A 57 5.72 6.57 12.51
C SER A 57 4.92 5.54 13.30
N LYS A 58 4.95 4.26 12.92
CA LYS A 58 4.24 3.19 13.64
C LYS A 58 5.23 2.54 14.60
N GLY A 59 5.16 2.87 15.89
CA GLY A 59 6.07 2.39 16.95
C GLY A 59 6.13 0.86 17.19
N ARG A 60 5.49 0.06 16.33
CA ARG A 60 5.56 -1.40 16.35
C ARG A 60 6.28 -1.90 15.10
N ALA A 61 7.49 -2.43 15.29
CA ALA A 61 8.14 -3.24 14.29
C ALA A 61 7.36 -4.56 14.13
N VAL A 62 6.92 -4.86 12.92
CA VAL A 62 6.30 -6.14 12.55
C VAL A 62 7.24 -6.83 11.57
N GLY A 63 7.62 -8.08 11.85
CA GLY A 63 8.55 -8.89 11.03
C GLY A 63 8.09 -9.07 9.59
#